data_AF-A0A257ZI98-F1
#
_entry.id   AF-A0A257ZI98-F1
#
_cell.length_a   1.000
_cell.length_b   1.000
_cell.length_c   1.000
_cell.angle_alpha   90.00
_cell.angle_beta   90.00
_cell.angle_gamma   90.00
#
_symmetry.space_group_name_H-M   'P 1'
#
loop_
_entity.id
_entity.type
_entity.pdbx_description
1 polymer ?
#
loop_
_entity_poly.entity_id
_entity_poly.type
_entity_poly.pdbx_seq_one_letter_code
_entity_poly.pdbx_strand_id
1 'polypeptide(L)'
;MANPTEAKTERRRTWGLGRDSARRTSFRDALDALVAPGEMVNILQIGANDGLINDPLHGFLRAHPDRTQIILVEPQADLIPILSDTYAFHPRKIIREAAVGPAGRLTLYRLRKQCWPDLVLGYGKHWPIYRAPTGVTSGDRGKVEAWASRHYRGPLPLAEVVEAVEVASLPSSQLIDEAALFQRLDVLQVDVEGFDDHVIRQADIPRWRPRLIHYENEHLGDDRQATLATELDALGYRLERLGRNTLATRRD
;
A
#
# COMPACT_ATOMS: atom_id res chain seq x y z
N MET A 1 36.71 40.36 -27.33
CA MET A 1 36.34 40.41 -25.90
C MET A 1 34.82 40.38 -25.84
N ALA A 2 34.26 39.22 -25.50
CA ALA A 2 32.83 38.95 -25.60
C ALA A 2 32.16 39.01 -24.22
N ASN A 3 30.98 39.63 -24.19
CA ASN A 3 30.10 39.78 -23.03
C ASN A 3 29.60 38.44 -22.48
N PRO A 4 29.32 38.34 -21.15
CA PRO A 4 28.83 37.13 -20.52
C PRO A 4 27.29 37.03 -20.50
N THR A 5 26.83 35.78 -20.41
CA THR A 5 25.57 35.31 -19.79
C THR A 5 24.23 35.59 -20.49
N GLU A 6 23.85 34.69 -21.41
CA GLU A 6 22.46 34.30 -21.62
C GLU A 6 22.15 33.07 -20.73
N ALA A 7 21.43 33.29 -19.63
CA ALA A 7 20.80 32.21 -18.87
C ALA A 7 19.47 31.85 -19.54
N LYS A 8 19.39 30.64 -20.11
CA LYS A 8 18.13 30.04 -20.57
C LYS A 8 17.27 29.69 -19.36
N THR A 9 16.25 30.50 -19.10
CA THR A 9 15.20 30.18 -18.14
C THR A 9 14.24 29.16 -18.76
N GLU A 10 14.46 27.87 -18.51
CA GLU A 10 13.47 26.83 -18.77
C GLU A 10 12.23 27.08 -17.90
N ARG A 11 11.10 27.33 -18.56
CA ARG A 11 9.80 27.48 -17.91
C ARG A 11 9.41 26.12 -17.29
N ARG A 12 9.53 26.01 -15.97
CA ARG A 12 8.84 24.98 -15.17
C ARG A 12 7.37 24.98 -15.55
N ARG A 13 6.91 23.91 -16.21
CA ARG A 13 5.48 23.65 -16.42
C ARG A 13 4.86 23.36 -15.06
N THR A 14 4.29 24.39 -14.44
CA THR A 14 3.37 24.23 -13.31
C THR A 14 2.15 23.48 -13.82
N TRP A 15 1.93 22.27 -13.31
CA TRP A 15 0.70 21.52 -13.51
C TRP A 15 -0.48 22.35 -13.00
N GLY A 16 -1.28 22.87 -13.93
CA GLY A 16 -2.44 23.69 -13.62
C GLY A 16 -3.48 22.89 -12.85
N LEU A 17 -3.71 23.29 -11.60
CA LEU A 17 -4.92 22.95 -10.85
C LEU A 17 -6.09 23.69 -11.51
N GLY A 18 -6.69 23.09 -12.53
CA GLY A 18 -7.99 23.49 -13.01
C GLY A 18 -8.99 23.33 -11.86
N ARG A 19 -9.65 24.43 -11.47
CA ARG A 19 -10.86 24.40 -10.64
C ARG A 19 -12.00 23.92 -11.52
N ASP A 20 -12.05 22.63 -11.76
CA ASP A 20 -13.27 21.98 -12.20
C ASP A 20 -13.85 21.28 -10.98
N SER A 21 -15.02 21.73 -10.51
CA SER A 21 -15.72 21.15 -9.35
C SER A 21 -16.43 19.84 -9.73
N ALA A 22 -15.79 19.02 -10.56
CA ALA A 22 -16.20 17.64 -10.76
C ALA A 22 -15.98 16.89 -9.44
N ARG A 23 -16.99 16.15 -8.99
CA ARG A 23 -16.88 15.30 -7.80
C ARG A 23 -15.69 14.35 -8.02
N ARG A 24 -14.64 14.52 -7.20
CA ARG A 24 -13.48 13.62 -7.19
C ARG A 24 -13.95 12.19 -6.96
N THR A 25 -13.47 11.25 -7.77
CA THR A 25 -13.88 9.85 -7.66
C THR A 25 -13.18 9.26 -6.45
N SER A 26 -13.93 8.82 -5.43
CA SER A 26 -13.30 8.11 -4.32
C SER A 26 -12.82 6.73 -4.77
N PHE A 27 -11.86 6.16 -4.06
CA PHE A 27 -11.45 4.78 -4.35
C PHE A 27 -12.64 3.81 -4.24
N ARG A 28 -13.56 4.04 -3.30
CA ARG A 28 -14.79 3.26 -3.17
C ARG A 28 -15.68 3.37 -4.41
N ASP A 29 -15.91 4.59 -4.91
CA ASP A 29 -16.72 4.80 -6.13
C ASP A 29 -16.09 4.06 -7.33
N ALA A 30 -14.75 4.08 -7.44
CA ALA A 30 -14.04 3.38 -8.50
C ALA A 30 -14.17 1.85 -8.39
N LEU A 31 -14.11 1.29 -7.18
CA LEU A 31 -14.33 -0.14 -6.93
C LEU A 31 -15.76 -0.56 -7.29
N ASP A 32 -16.75 0.23 -6.87
CA ASP A 32 -18.17 -0.04 -7.14
C ASP A 32 -18.45 -0.04 -8.65
N ALA A 33 -17.77 0.81 -9.42
CA ALA A 33 -17.85 0.84 -10.88
C ALA A 33 -17.30 -0.42 -11.58
N LEU A 34 -16.50 -1.25 -10.90
CA LEU A 34 -16.02 -2.53 -11.43
C LEU A 34 -17.06 -3.66 -11.31
N VAL A 35 -18.07 -3.51 -10.45
CA VAL A 35 -19.07 -4.55 -10.19
C VAL A 35 -20.14 -4.54 -11.28
N ALA A 36 -19.93 -5.28 -12.35
CA ALA A 36 -20.89 -5.45 -13.45
C ALA A 36 -21.48 -6.87 -13.46
N PRO A 37 -22.77 -7.12 -13.81
CA PRO A 37 -23.37 -8.45 -13.85
C PRO A 37 -22.54 -9.50 -14.60
N GLY A 38 -22.39 -10.71 -14.03
CA GLY A 38 -21.60 -11.80 -14.61
C GLY A 38 -20.08 -11.71 -14.47
N GLU A 39 -19.53 -10.56 -14.05
CA GLU A 39 -18.07 -10.41 -13.86
C GLU A 39 -17.58 -10.67 -12.44
N MET A 40 -16.32 -11.10 -12.32
CA MET A 40 -15.60 -11.22 -11.06
C MET A 40 -14.54 -10.12 -10.98
N VAL A 41 -14.47 -9.42 -9.85
CA VAL A 41 -13.42 -8.43 -9.59
C VAL A 41 -12.25 -9.11 -8.89
N ASN A 42 -11.08 -9.09 -9.54
CA ASN A 42 -9.87 -9.76 -9.08
C ASN A 42 -8.92 -8.75 -8.41
N ILE A 43 -8.65 -8.97 -7.12
CA ILE A 43 -7.97 -8.00 -6.27
C ILE A 43 -6.68 -8.61 -5.71
N LEU A 44 -5.59 -7.85 -5.78
CA LEU A 44 -4.37 -8.11 -5.02
C LEU A 44 -4.18 -6.96 -4.03
N GLN A 45 -4.12 -7.29 -2.74
CA GLN A 45 -3.81 -6.35 -1.67
C GLN A 45 -2.46 -6.69 -1.05
N ILE A 46 -1.56 -5.71 -1.02
CA ILE A 46 -0.21 -5.82 -0.48
C ILE A 46 -0.09 -4.89 0.72
N GLY A 47 0.24 -5.47 1.89
CA GLY A 47 0.18 -4.78 3.17
C GLY A 47 -1.22 -4.79 3.76
N ALA A 48 -1.77 -6.00 3.98
CA ALA A 48 -3.13 -6.16 4.47
C ALA A 48 -3.31 -5.85 5.97
N ASN A 49 -2.25 -5.96 6.78
CA ASN A 49 -2.30 -5.84 8.23
C ASN A 49 -3.42 -6.75 8.82
N ASP A 50 -4.30 -6.20 9.66
CA ASP A 50 -5.46 -6.90 10.21
C ASP A 50 -6.66 -7.00 9.26
N GLY A 51 -6.57 -6.35 8.10
CA GLY A 51 -7.59 -6.39 7.07
C GLY A 51 -8.87 -5.64 7.41
N LEU A 52 -8.86 -4.78 8.43
CA LEU A 52 -10.07 -4.16 8.97
C LEU A 52 -9.87 -2.68 9.27
N ILE A 53 -8.91 -2.35 10.14
CA ILE A 53 -8.76 -1.00 10.66
C ILE A 53 -8.02 -0.17 9.63
N ASN A 54 -8.69 0.87 9.12
CA ASN A 54 -8.23 1.71 8.01
C ASN A 54 -8.01 0.95 6.68
N ASP A 55 -8.53 -0.27 6.57
CA ASP A 55 -8.45 -1.04 5.33
C ASP A 55 -9.49 -0.51 4.32
N PRO A 56 -9.06 -0.02 3.14
CA PRO A 56 -9.99 0.55 2.16
C PRO A 56 -10.84 -0.50 1.43
N LEU A 57 -10.47 -1.77 1.47
CA LEU A 57 -11.09 -2.86 0.72
C LEU A 57 -12.11 -3.65 1.56
N HIS A 58 -11.91 -3.77 2.88
CA HIS A 58 -12.74 -4.63 3.74
C HIS A 58 -14.25 -4.40 3.57
N GLY A 59 -14.68 -3.14 3.58
CA GLY A 59 -16.09 -2.78 3.39
C GLY A 59 -16.63 -3.10 1.99
N PHE A 60 -15.79 -3.04 0.95
CA PHE A 60 -16.16 -3.40 -0.42
C PHE A 60 -16.30 -4.91 -0.57
N LEU A 61 -15.32 -5.67 -0.07
CA LEU A 61 -15.30 -7.12 -0.10
C LEU A 61 -16.47 -7.72 0.69
N ARG A 62 -16.86 -7.11 1.81
CA ARG A 62 -18.03 -7.53 2.60
C ARG A 62 -19.36 -7.25 1.92
N ALA A 63 -19.44 -6.19 1.12
CA ALA A 63 -20.64 -5.87 0.35
C ALA A 63 -20.80 -6.76 -0.89
N HIS A 64 -19.70 -7.30 -1.42
CA HIS A 64 -19.68 -8.04 -2.69
C HIS A 64 -18.93 -9.39 -2.64
N PRO A 65 -19.06 -10.22 -1.59
CA PRO A 65 -18.22 -11.41 -1.41
C PRO A 65 -18.34 -12.44 -2.55
N ASP A 66 -19.52 -12.52 -3.17
CA ASP A 66 -19.78 -13.42 -4.29
C ASP A 66 -19.35 -12.86 -5.65
N ARG A 67 -18.87 -11.62 -5.69
CA ARG A 67 -18.43 -10.91 -6.91
C ARG A 67 -16.96 -10.52 -6.88
N THR A 68 -16.25 -10.91 -5.82
CA THR A 68 -14.82 -10.63 -5.64
C THR A 68 -13.99 -11.90 -5.44
N GLN A 69 -12.74 -11.83 -5.86
CA GLN A 69 -11.66 -12.75 -5.50
C GLN A 69 -10.49 -11.91 -5.01
N ILE A 70 -9.84 -12.34 -3.93
CA ILE A 70 -8.75 -11.54 -3.35
C ILE A 70 -7.54 -12.39 -2.93
N ILE A 71 -6.35 -11.89 -3.24
CA ILE A 71 -5.10 -12.30 -2.63
C ILE A 71 -4.67 -11.20 -1.66
N LEU A 72 -4.52 -11.55 -0.39
CA LEU A 72 -4.06 -10.69 0.71
C LEU A 72 -2.62 -11.06 1.06
N VAL A 73 -1.72 -10.08 1.08
CA VAL A 73 -0.31 -10.28 1.38
C VAL A 73 0.04 -9.48 2.64
N GLU A 74 0.53 -10.18 3.66
CA GLU A 74 0.94 -9.59 4.95
C GLU A 74 2.21 -10.28 5.46
N PRO A 75 3.34 -9.56 5.64
CA PRO A 75 4.59 -10.18 6.07
C PRO A 75 4.66 -10.52 7.57
N GLN A 76 3.82 -9.91 8.41
CA GLN A 76 3.87 -10.13 9.86
C GLN A 76 3.06 -11.37 10.25
N ALA A 77 3.75 -12.50 10.48
CA ALA A 77 3.17 -13.79 10.86
C ALA A 77 2.10 -13.70 11.97
N ASP A 78 2.31 -12.80 12.94
CA ASP A 78 1.42 -12.57 14.07
C ASP A 78 0.03 -12.03 13.69
N LEU A 79 -0.07 -11.38 12.52
CA LEU A 79 -1.33 -10.85 11.99
C LEU A 79 -2.09 -11.87 11.13
N ILE A 80 -1.45 -12.94 10.67
CA ILE A 80 -2.08 -13.92 9.77
C ILE A 80 -3.34 -14.55 10.38
N PRO A 81 -3.36 -14.98 11.68
CA PRO A 81 -4.59 -15.47 12.29
C PRO A 81 -5.69 -14.41 12.35
N ILE A 82 -5.34 -13.17 12.72
CA ILE A 82 -6.28 -12.05 12.82
C ILE A 82 -6.88 -11.74 11.44
N LEU A 83 -6.04 -11.62 10.42
CA LEU A 83 -6.44 -11.37 9.04
C LEU A 83 -7.31 -12.51 8.49
N SER A 84 -6.97 -13.75 8.82
CA SER A 84 -7.77 -14.94 8.46
C SER A 84 -9.17 -14.89 9.08
N ASP A 85 -9.26 -14.53 10.37
CA ASP A 85 -10.54 -14.38 11.05
C ASP A 85 -11.36 -13.22 10.48
N THR A 86 -10.73 -12.07 10.24
CA THR A 86 -11.35 -10.90 9.59
C THR A 86 -12.00 -11.28 8.26
N TYR A 87 -11.30 -12.07 7.43
CA TYR A 87 -11.75 -12.50 6.11
C TYR A 87 -12.45 -13.86 6.08
N ALA A 88 -12.83 -14.42 7.24
CA ALA A 88 -13.56 -15.70 7.31
C ALA A 88 -14.83 -15.71 6.43
N PHE A 89 -15.49 -14.55 6.31
CA PHE A 89 -16.70 -14.36 5.49
C PHE A 89 -16.49 -14.49 3.98
N HIS A 90 -15.28 -14.25 3.47
CA HIS A 90 -15.06 -14.15 2.02
C HIS A 90 -14.80 -15.54 1.42
N PRO A 91 -15.57 -16.03 0.44
CA PRO A 91 -15.45 -17.42 -0.01
C PRO A 91 -14.21 -17.68 -0.88
N ARG A 92 -13.70 -16.66 -1.57
CA ARG A 92 -12.58 -16.78 -2.51
C ARG A 92 -11.43 -15.85 -2.12
N LYS A 93 -10.84 -16.09 -0.95
CA LYS A 93 -9.61 -15.42 -0.51
C LYS A 93 -8.43 -16.37 -0.49
N ILE A 94 -7.25 -15.82 -0.72
CA ILE A 94 -5.97 -16.43 -0.43
C ILE A 94 -5.17 -15.45 0.44
N ILE A 95 -4.57 -15.93 1.52
CA ILE A 95 -3.66 -15.15 2.36
C ILE A 95 -2.23 -15.67 2.15
N ARG A 96 -1.27 -14.75 2.06
CA ARG A 96 0.16 -15.03 1.88
C ARG A 96 0.97 -14.31 2.95
N GLU A 97 1.69 -15.09 3.75
CA GLU A 97 2.66 -14.59 4.73
C GLU A 97 3.98 -14.27 4.01
N ALA A 98 4.06 -13.08 3.40
CA ALA A 98 5.25 -12.64 2.68
C ALA A 98 5.28 -11.11 2.54
N ALA A 99 6.47 -10.56 2.32
CA ALA A 99 6.65 -9.23 1.77
C ALA A 99 6.78 -9.29 0.25
N VAL A 100 6.44 -8.21 -0.45
CA VAL A 100 6.66 -8.11 -1.89
C VAL A 100 8.03 -7.49 -2.15
N GLY A 101 8.88 -8.24 -2.85
CA GLY A 101 10.29 -7.94 -3.03
C GLY A 101 11.00 -8.99 -3.89
N PRO A 102 12.33 -8.89 -4.05
CA PRO A 102 13.12 -9.95 -4.66
C PRO A 102 12.92 -11.28 -3.94
N ALA A 103 12.91 -12.39 -4.68
CA ALA A 103 12.72 -13.72 -4.10
C ALA A 103 13.80 -14.03 -3.03
N GLY A 104 13.36 -14.47 -1.85
CA GLY A 104 14.24 -14.82 -0.75
C GLY A 104 13.72 -14.31 0.59
N ARG A 105 14.54 -13.52 1.29
CA ARG A 105 14.21 -12.93 2.59
C ARG A 105 14.43 -11.42 2.56
N LEU A 106 13.59 -10.71 3.29
CA LEU A 106 13.75 -9.28 3.56
C LEU A 106 13.78 -9.03 5.06
N THR A 107 14.60 -8.07 5.46
CA THR A 107 14.58 -7.52 6.81
C THR A 107 13.51 -6.45 6.89
N LEU A 108 12.56 -6.61 7.81
CA LEU A 108 11.65 -5.55 8.24
C LEU A 108 12.01 -5.13 9.66
N TYR A 109 11.70 -3.88 9.99
CA TYR A 109 11.85 -3.32 11.31
C TYR A 109 10.48 -3.10 11.92
N ARG A 110 10.31 -3.49 13.18
CA ARG A 110 9.06 -3.34 13.93
C ARG A 110 9.33 -2.98 15.38
N LEU A 111 8.32 -2.47 16.08
CA LEU A 111 8.39 -2.32 17.53
C LEU A 111 8.28 -3.67 18.21
N ARG A 112 9.16 -3.91 19.18
CA ARG A 112 9.10 -5.10 20.04
C ARG A 112 7.76 -5.16 20.78
N LYS A 113 7.16 -6.34 20.81
CA LYS A 113 5.83 -6.57 21.41
C LYS A 113 5.73 -6.14 22.86
N GLN A 114 6.77 -6.39 23.66
CA GLN A 114 6.82 -6.00 25.07
C GLN A 114 6.76 -4.48 25.28
N CYS A 115 7.09 -3.69 24.26
CA CYS A 115 7.04 -2.23 24.32
C CYS A 115 5.66 -1.65 23.99
N TRP A 116 4.73 -2.46 23.47
CA TRP A 116 3.41 -1.98 23.05
C TRP A 116 2.56 -1.38 24.18
N PRO A 117 2.56 -1.92 25.42
CA PRO A 117 1.83 -1.33 26.55
C PRO A 117 2.28 0.08 26.92
N ASP A 118 3.51 0.45 26.59
CA ASP A 118 4.09 1.76 26.93
C ASP A 118 3.86 2.82 25.83
N LEU A 119 3.07 2.49 24.81
CA LEU A 119 2.73 3.41 23.73
C LEU A 119 1.64 4.38 24.17
N VAL A 120 1.90 5.67 23.98
CA VAL A 120 0.94 6.75 24.23
C VAL A 120 0.56 7.38 22.89
N LEU A 121 -0.66 7.10 22.44
CA LEU A 121 -1.18 7.51 21.14
C LEU A 121 -2.26 8.58 21.28
N GLY A 122 -2.16 9.65 20.47
CA GLY A 122 -3.21 10.67 20.35
C GLY A 122 -4.39 10.25 19.47
N TYR A 123 -4.29 9.10 18.80
CA TYR A 123 -5.25 8.54 17.85
C TYR A 123 -5.49 7.06 18.14
N GLY A 124 -6.46 6.43 17.46
CA GLY A 124 -6.67 4.99 17.57
C GLY A 124 -7.07 4.52 18.97
N LYS A 125 -7.76 5.36 19.76
CA LYS A 125 -8.11 5.09 21.18
C LYS A 125 -8.84 3.76 21.42
N HIS A 126 -9.53 3.25 20.41
CA HIS A 126 -10.30 1.99 20.46
C HIS A 126 -9.66 0.86 19.66
N TRP A 127 -8.46 1.07 19.13
CA TRP A 127 -7.78 0.03 18.39
C TRP A 127 -7.24 -1.02 19.36
N PRO A 128 -7.19 -2.30 18.93
CA PRO A 128 -6.41 -3.30 19.61
C PRO A 128 -4.96 -2.84 19.78
N ILE A 129 -4.32 -3.21 20.89
CA ILE A 129 -2.96 -2.77 21.24
C ILE A 129 -1.92 -3.05 20.15
N TYR A 130 -2.13 -4.10 19.34
CA TYR A 130 -1.24 -4.47 18.25
C TYR A 130 -1.33 -3.52 17.05
N ARG A 131 -2.46 -2.82 16.85
CA ARG A 131 -2.79 -2.23 15.54
C ARG A 131 -1.87 -1.09 15.14
N ALA A 132 -1.63 -0.16 16.05
CA ALA A 132 -0.74 0.98 15.78
C ALA A 132 0.72 0.53 15.56
N PRO A 133 1.35 -0.27 16.46
CA PRO A 133 2.74 -0.67 16.27
C PRO A 133 2.96 -1.61 15.07
N THR A 134 1.99 -2.45 14.72
CA THR A 134 2.10 -3.29 13.50
C THR A 134 1.83 -2.51 12.22
N GLY A 135 1.12 -1.38 12.32
CA GLY A 135 0.88 -0.47 11.20
C GLY A 135 2.16 0.19 10.72
N VAL A 136 3.12 0.47 11.61
CA VAL A 136 4.34 1.22 11.25
C VAL A 136 5.53 0.33 10.90
N THR A 137 5.35 -0.99 10.81
CA THR A 137 6.39 -1.94 10.40
C THR A 137 6.87 -1.59 8.99
N SER A 138 8.19 -1.42 8.81
CA SER A 138 8.75 -0.92 7.56
C SER A 138 10.11 -1.54 7.24
N GLY A 139 10.50 -1.55 5.97
CA GLY A 139 11.87 -1.85 5.55
C GLY A 139 12.89 -0.76 5.94
N ASP A 140 12.42 0.39 6.42
CA ASP A 140 13.25 1.51 6.88
C ASP A 140 13.22 1.62 8.40
N ARG A 141 14.34 1.26 9.05
CA ARG A 141 14.49 1.33 10.51
C ARG A 141 14.27 2.74 11.05
N GLY A 142 14.75 3.75 10.33
CA GLY A 142 14.68 5.15 10.76
C GLY A 142 13.24 5.65 10.86
N LYS A 143 12.35 5.18 9.98
CA LYS A 143 10.91 5.49 10.08
C LYS A 143 10.29 4.92 11.35
N VAL A 144 10.59 3.66 11.68
CA VAL A 144 10.07 3.01 12.88
C VAL A 144 10.61 3.68 14.15
N GLU A 145 11.91 4.01 14.16
CA GLU A 145 12.54 4.75 15.27
C GLU A 145 11.96 6.16 15.42
N ALA A 146 11.74 6.88 14.31
CA ALA A 146 11.12 8.20 14.33
C ALA A 146 9.69 8.14 14.88
N TRP A 147 8.90 7.15 14.48
CA TRP A 147 7.57 6.94 15.05
C TRP A 147 7.64 6.58 16.54
N ALA A 148 8.51 5.64 16.93
CA ALA A 148 8.71 5.24 18.32
C ALA A 148 9.12 6.44 19.21
N SER A 149 10.00 7.32 18.73
CA SER A 149 10.41 8.53 19.47
C SER A 149 9.24 9.44 19.86
N ARG A 150 8.20 9.48 19.03
CA ARG A 150 7.01 10.30 19.24
C ARG A 150 6.01 9.65 20.19
N HIS A 151 5.97 8.32 20.24
CA HIS A 151 4.86 7.58 20.85
C HIS A 151 5.24 6.67 22.03
N TYR A 152 6.49 6.20 22.12
CA TYR A 152 6.95 5.34 23.21
C TYR A 152 7.31 6.17 24.45
N ARG A 153 6.82 5.76 25.63
CA ARG A 153 7.09 6.41 26.92
C ARG A 153 7.58 5.43 27.99
N GLY A 154 7.99 4.24 27.58
CA GLY A 154 8.48 3.21 28.49
C GLY A 154 9.96 3.38 28.88
N PRO A 155 10.49 2.44 29.68
CA PRO A 155 11.80 2.57 30.31
C PRO A 155 12.99 2.25 29.40
N LEU A 156 12.77 1.59 28.25
CA LEU A 156 13.86 1.16 27.37
C LEU A 156 14.38 2.32 26.50
N PRO A 157 15.68 2.37 26.18
CA PRO A 157 16.18 3.31 25.18
C PRO A 157 15.60 2.98 23.80
N LEU A 158 15.35 3.99 22.96
CA LEU A 158 14.73 3.82 21.63
C LEU A 158 15.44 2.79 20.74
N ALA A 159 16.77 2.68 20.84
CA ALA A 159 17.56 1.71 20.10
C ALA A 159 17.16 0.25 20.40
N GLU A 160 16.63 -0.01 21.60
CA GLU A 160 16.17 -1.34 22.04
C GLU A 160 14.68 -1.59 21.76
N VAL A 161 13.90 -0.54 21.48
CA VAL A 161 12.46 -0.62 21.19
C VAL A 161 12.18 -1.21 19.81
N VAL A 162 13.09 -1.03 18.86
CA VAL A 162 12.94 -1.48 17.47
C VAL A 162 13.78 -2.73 17.22
N GLU A 163 13.13 -3.79 16.73
CA GLU A 163 13.78 -5.04 16.34
C GLU A 163 13.75 -5.25 14.83
N ALA A 164 14.73 -5.98 14.32
CA ALA A 164 14.76 -6.50 12.96
C ALA A 164 14.12 -7.90 12.95
N VAL A 165 13.26 -8.15 11.96
CA VAL A 165 12.68 -9.47 11.70
C VAL A 165 12.87 -9.84 10.24
N GLU A 166 13.21 -11.10 10.01
CA GLU A 166 13.39 -11.64 8.67
C GLU A 166 12.08 -12.27 8.20
N VAL A 167 11.55 -11.81 7.08
CA VAL A 167 10.30 -12.32 6.49
C VAL A 167 10.56 -12.95 5.12
N ALA A 168 9.70 -13.87 4.69
CA ALA A 168 9.74 -14.37 3.33
C ALA A 168 9.45 -13.21 2.36
N SER A 169 10.15 -13.18 1.23
CA SER A 169 9.92 -12.19 0.19
C SER A 169 9.75 -12.86 -1.17
N LEU A 170 8.71 -12.42 -1.88
CA LEU A 170 8.33 -12.96 -3.19
C LEU A 170 8.01 -11.82 -4.15
N PRO A 171 8.39 -11.93 -5.43
CA PRO A 171 7.89 -11.04 -6.46
C PRO A 171 6.36 -11.17 -6.55
N SER A 172 5.67 -10.07 -6.79
CA SER A 172 4.20 -10.06 -6.90
C SER A 172 3.70 -10.90 -8.07
N SER A 173 4.46 -11.02 -9.16
CA SER A 173 4.16 -11.97 -10.25
C SER A 173 4.13 -13.42 -9.75
N GLN A 174 5.12 -13.82 -8.97
CA GLN A 174 5.17 -15.16 -8.37
C GLN A 174 4.00 -15.38 -7.39
N LEU A 175 3.65 -14.39 -6.57
CA LEU A 175 2.50 -14.48 -5.65
C LEU A 175 1.18 -14.72 -6.39
N ILE A 176 0.94 -14.00 -7.50
CA ILE A 176 -0.27 -14.16 -8.31
C ILE A 176 -0.26 -15.53 -9.01
N ASP A 177 0.87 -15.89 -9.64
CA ASP A 177 1.02 -17.13 -10.39
C ASP A 177 0.85 -18.37 -9.48
N GLU A 178 1.45 -18.38 -8.28
CA GLU A 178 1.31 -19.47 -7.29
C GLU A 178 -0.08 -19.54 -6.65
N ALA A 179 -0.75 -18.40 -6.49
CA ALA A 179 -2.12 -18.38 -5.98
C ALA A 179 -3.10 -19.01 -6.97
N ALA A 180 -2.84 -18.88 -8.28
CA ALA A 180 -3.65 -19.40 -9.38
C ALA A 180 -5.16 -19.07 -9.23
N LEU A 181 -5.49 -17.99 -8.52
CA LEU A 181 -6.87 -17.63 -8.17
C LEU A 181 -7.58 -16.94 -9.32
N PHE A 182 -6.82 -16.20 -10.12
CA PHE A 182 -7.29 -15.44 -11.28
C PHE A 182 -6.18 -15.29 -12.32
N GLN A 183 -6.56 -15.05 -13.57
CA GLN A 183 -5.65 -14.87 -14.72
C GLN A 183 -5.63 -13.41 -15.20
N ARG A 184 -6.37 -12.52 -14.54
CA ARG A 184 -6.40 -11.08 -14.78
C ARG A 184 -6.42 -10.36 -13.44
N LEU A 185 -5.80 -9.18 -13.36
CA LEU A 185 -5.85 -8.32 -12.19
C LEU A 185 -6.75 -7.12 -12.49
N ASP A 186 -7.74 -6.84 -11.66
CA ASP A 186 -8.60 -5.66 -11.80
C ASP A 186 -8.14 -4.55 -10.86
N VAL A 187 -7.74 -4.89 -9.63
CA VAL A 187 -7.35 -3.92 -8.60
C VAL A 187 -6.03 -4.35 -7.95
N LEU A 188 -5.05 -3.45 -7.97
CA LEU A 188 -3.86 -3.53 -7.13
C LEU A 188 -3.97 -2.50 -6.00
N GLN A 189 -4.06 -2.97 -4.76
CA GLN A 189 -3.98 -2.12 -3.57
C GLN A 189 -2.63 -2.32 -2.89
N VAL A 190 -1.95 -1.22 -2.59
CA VAL A 190 -0.64 -1.22 -1.91
C VAL A 190 -0.67 -0.28 -0.72
N ASP A 191 -0.22 -0.76 0.43
CA ASP A 191 0.00 0.04 1.64
C ASP A 191 1.15 -0.59 2.43
N VAL A 192 2.39 -0.19 2.11
CA VAL A 192 3.61 -0.83 2.66
C VAL A 192 4.57 0.17 3.32
N GLU A 193 4.01 1.22 3.92
CA GLU A 193 4.74 2.19 4.76
C GLU A 193 5.97 2.82 4.04
N GLY A 194 5.78 3.13 2.75
CA GLY A 194 6.70 3.91 1.91
C GLY A 194 7.70 3.12 1.06
N PHE A 195 7.40 1.84 0.81
CA PHE A 195 8.00 1.02 -0.25
C PHE A 195 7.03 0.80 -1.42
N ASP A 196 5.95 1.57 -1.49
CA ASP A 196 4.84 1.40 -2.43
C ASP A 196 5.29 1.42 -3.89
N ASP A 197 6.18 2.34 -4.27
CA ASP A 197 6.76 2.42 -5.62
C ASP A 197 7.62 1.19 -5.98
N HIS A 198 8.37 0.62 -5.03
CA HIS A 198 9.13 -0.61 -5.24
C HIS A 198 8.20 -1.80 -5.47
N VAL A 199 7.12 -1.88 -4.70
CA VAL A 199 6.10 -2.92 -4.85
C VAL A 199 5.40 -2.80 -6.20
N ILE A 200 4.98 -1.60 -6.59
CA ILE A 200 4.31 -1.35 -7.87
C ILE A 200 5.24 -1.70 -9.04
N ARG A 201 6.52 -1.33 -8.99
CA ARG A 201 7.50 -1.68 -10.04
C ARG A 201 7.74 -3.19 -10.16
N GLN A 202 7.54 -3.95 -9.08
CA GLN A 202 7.66 -5.41 -9.09
C GLN A 202 6.36 -6.12 -9.49
N ALA A 203 5.23 -5.41 -9.49
CA ALA A 203 3.92 -5.96 -9.83
C ALA A 203 3.70 -6.24 -11.32
N ASP A 204 4.72 -6.06 -12.17
CA ASP A 204 4.66 -6.32 -13.61
C ASP A 204 3.40 -5.71 -14.24
N ILE A 205 3.21 -4.40 -14.00
CA ILE A 205 2.07 -3.63 -14.49
C ILE A 205 1.86 -3.77 -16.01
N PRO A 206 2.91 -3.86 -16.87
CA PRO A 206 2.72 -4.12 -18.29
C PRO A 206 2.04 -5.47 -18.60
N ARG A 207 2.33 -6.52 -17.84
CA ARG A 207 1.69 -7.84 -17.97
C ARG A 207 0.26 -7.83 -17.43
N TRP A 208 0.08 -7.40 -16.18
CA TRP A 208 -1.20 -7.56 -15.48
C TRP A 208 -2.23 -6.48 -15.80
N ARG A 209 -1.76 -5.29 -16.20
CA ARG A 209 -2.56 -4.11 -16.59
C ARG A 209 -3.82 -3.91 -15.72
N PRO A 210 -3.68 -3.80 -14.38
CA PRO A 210 -4.81 -3.56 -13.50
C PRO A 210 -5.67 -2.39 -13.97
N ARG A 211 -6.99 -2.46 -13.75
CA ARG A 211 -7.90 -1.36 -14.07
C ARG A 211 -7.68 -0.21 -13.08
N LEU A 212 -7.43 -0.55 -11.81
CA LEU A 212 -7.16 0.38 -10.72
C LEU A 212 -5.87 0.00 -10.00
N ILE A 213 -5.03 0.98 -9.73
CA ILE A 213 -3.92 0.88 -8.77
C ILE A 213 -4.17 1.93 -7.69
N HIS A 214 -4.30 1.53 -6.44
CA HIS A 214 -4.42 2.43 -5.31
C HIS A 214 -3.24 2.21 -4.37
N TYR A 215 -2.60 3.30 -3.95
CA TYR A 215 -1.38 3.22 -3.15
C TYR A 215 -1.17 4.45 -2.28
N GLU A 216 -0.45 4.27 -1.16
CA GLU A 216 -0.10 5.38 -0.28
C GLU A 216 1.08 6.18 -0.86
N ASN A 217 0.98 7.51 -0.90
CA ASN A 217 2.09 8.37 -1.29
C ASN A 217 2.75 9.08 -0.11
N GLU A 218 2.09 9.16 1.06
CA GLU A 218 2.54 10.06 2.13
C GLU A 218 4.00 9.78 2.54
N HIS A 219 4.40 8.51 2.50
CA HIS A 219 5.72 8.07 2.88
C HIS A 219 6.73 7.98 1.72
N LEU A 220 6.34 8.39 0.51
CA LEU A 220 7.22 8.58 -0.65
C LEU A 220 7.69 10.04 -0.70
N GLY A 221 8.98 10.28 -0.87
CA GLY A 221 9.50 11.63 -1.14
C GLY A 221 9.01 12.17 -2.49
N ASP A 222 8.97 13.50 -2.64
CA ASP A 222 8.41 14.18 -3.83
C ASP A 222 9.00 13.65 -5.15
N ASP A 223 10.31 13.40 -5.20
CA ASP A 223 10.99 12.88 -6.40
C ASP A 223 10.52 11.46 -6.76
N ARG A 224 10.34 10.58 -5.77
CA ARG A 224 9.84 9.21 -5.98
C ARG A 224 8.38 9.22 -6.42
N GLN A 225 7.57 10.10 -5.84
CA GLN A 225 6.17 10.29 -6.27
C GLN A 225 6.10 10.75 -7.73
N ALA A 226 6.88 11.78 -8.10
CA ALA A 226 6.90 12.31 -9.46
C ALA A 226 7.39 11.29 -10.49
N THR A 227 8.40 10.51 -10.12
CA THR A 227 8.94 9.43 -10.95
C THR A 227 7.89 8.33 -11.17
N LEU A 228 7.30 7.79 -10.10
CA LEU A 228 6.25 6.77 -10.21
C LEU A 228 5.04 7.28 -11.01
N ALA A 229 4.67 8.55 -10.85
CA ALA A 229 3.58 9.15 -11.59
C ALA A 229 3.85 9.17 -13.11
N THR A 230 5.09 9.49 -13.49
CA THR A 230 5.51 9.51 -14.90
C THR A 230 5.56 8.09 -15.48
N GLU A 231 6.05 7.11 -14.71
CA GLU A 231 6.05 5.70 -15.11
C GLU A 231 4.63 5.17 -15.35
N LEU A 232 3.70 5.42 -14.42
CA LEU A 232 2.30 4.99 -14.56
C LEU A 232 1.57 5.74 -15.68
N ASP A 233 1.84 7.03 -15.88
CA ASP A 233 1.26 7.79 -16.99
C ASP A 233 1.69 7.23 -18.35
N ALA A 234 2.98 6.89 -18.49
CA ALA A 234 3.53 6.26 -19.69
C ALA A 234 2.94 4.87 -19.96
N LEU A 235 2.51 4.16 -18.91
CA LEU A 235 1.78 2.89 -19.00
C LEU A 235 0.27 3.08 -19.26
N GLY A 236 -0.17 4.32 -19.48
CA GLY A 236 -1.54 4.65 -19.84
C GLY A 236 -2.49 4.84 -18.66
N TYR A 237 -1.99 5.17 -17.47
CA TYR A 237 -2.86 5.46 -16.31
C TYR A 237 -3.10 6.96 -16.15
N ARG A 238 -4.31 7.32 -15.71
CA ARG A 238 -4.66 8.64 -15.19
C ARG A 238 -4.57 8.61 -13.67
N LEU A 239 -3.81 9.53 -13.09
CA LEU A 239 -3.59 9.58 -11.65
C LEU A 239 -4.43 10.69 -11.00
N GLU A 240 -5.06 10.37 -9.87
CA GLU A 240 -5.80 11.31 -9.02
C GLU A 240 -5.32 11.18 -7.57
N ARG A 241 -4.97 12.31 -6.95
CA ARG A 241 -4.54 12.33 -5.55
C ARG A 241 -5.73 12.41 -4.60
N LEU A 242 -5.83 11.42 -3.72
CA LEU A 242 -6.86 11.23 -2.70
C LEU A 242 -6.26 11.37 -1.30
N GLY A 243 -5.92 12.60 -0.91
CA GLY A 243 -5.27 12.89 0.37
C GLY A 243 -3.86 12.30 0.43
N ARG A 244 -3.67 11.31 1.31
CA ARG A 244 -2.42 10.54 1.47
C ARG A 244 -2.21 9.52 0.34
N ASN A 245 -3.27 9.14 -0.36
CA ASN A 245 -3.25 8.09 -1.38
C ASN A 245 -3.31 8.65 -2.80
N THR A 246 -2.97 7.82 -3.78
CA THR A 246 -3.19 8.06 -5.21
C THR A 246 -4.02 6.91 -5.75
N LEU A 247 -5.02 7.26 -6.56
CA LEU A 247 -5.71 6.33 -7.43
C LEU A 247 -5.20 6.51 -8.85
N ALA A 248 -4.64 5.46 -9.43
CA ALA A 248 -4.30 5.40 -10.84
C ALA A 248 -5.34 4.53 -11.57
N THR A 249 -6.05 5.12 -12.52
CA THR A 249 -7.08 4.44 -13.33
C THR A 249 -6.55 4.25 -14.74
N ARG A 250 -6.59 3.02 -15.24
CA ARG A 250 -6.16 2.70 -16.61
C ARG A 250 -7.03 3.47 -17.61
N ARG A 251 -6.39 4.12 -18.59
CA ARG A 251 -7.08 4.69 -19.77
C ARG A 251 -7.42 3.52 -20.70
N ASP A 252 -8.67 3.50 -21.16
CA ASP A 252 -9.11 2.52 -22.16
C ASP A 252 -8.39 2.71 -23.49
#